data_AF-A0A6L6CKA4-F1
#
_entry.id   AF-A0A6L6CKA4-F1
#
_cell.length_a   1.000
_cell.length_b   1.000
_cell.length_c   1.000
_cell.angle_alpha   90.00
_cell.angle_beta   90.00
_cell.angle_gamma   90.00
#
_symmetry.space_group_name_H-M   'P 1'
#
loop_
_entity.id
_entity.type
_entity.pdbx_description
1 polymer ?
#
loop_
_entity_poly.entity_id
_entity_poly.type
_entity_poly.pdbx_seq_one_letter_code
_entity_poly.pdbx_strand_id
1 'polypeptide(L)' 'MSFFEALILGLVQGLTEFLPISSSAHVQIAQQLMNLSELTKPQLTAFIATIQLGTELA' A
#
# COMPACT_ATOMS: atom_id res chain seq x y z
N MET A 1 2.17 -8.87 8.74
CA MET A 1 1.05 -8.66 7.82
C MET A 1 0.42 -9.99 7.44
N SER A 2 -0.90 -10.09 7.51
CA SER A 2 -1.68 -11.20 6.95
C SER A 2 -1.96 -10.98 5.46
N PHE A 3 -2.37 -12.05 4.77
CA PHE A 3 -2.78 -11.97 3.36
C PHE A 3 -3.96 -10.98 3.16
N PHE A 4 -4.93 -10.98 4.08
CA PHE A 4 -6.08 -10.10 4.01
C PHE A 4 -5.67 -8.62 4.11
N GLU A 5 -4.70 -8.30 4.97
CA GLU A 5 -4.16 -6.94 5.06
C GLU A 5 -3.44 -6.53 3.77
N ALA A 6 -2.64 -7.43 3.20
CA ALA A 6 -1.94 -7.18 1.93
C ALA A 6 -2.93 -6.94 0.78
N LEU A 7 -4.03 -7.69 0.74
CA LEU A 7 -5.10 -7.49 -0.23
C LEU A 7 -5.72 -6.10 -0.10
N ILE A 8 -6.04 -5.66 1.12
CA ILE A 8 -6.62 -4.32 1.35
C ILE A 8 -5.65 -3.22 0.91
N LEU A 9 -4.38 -3.28 1.32
CA LEU A 9 -3.40 -2.28 0.91
C LEU A 9 -3.15 -2.27 -0.60
N GLY A 10 -3.17 -3.44 -1.25
CA GLY A 10 -3.09 -3.57 -2.71
C GLY A 10 -4.29 -2.94 -3.42
N LEU A 11 -5.51 -3.10 -2.88
CA LEU A 11 -6.70 -2.43 -3.40
C LEU A 11 -6.60 -0.91 -3.24
N VAL A 12 -6.13 -0.42 -2.09
CA VAL A 12 -5.91 1.02 -1.87
C VAL A 12 -4.92 1.57 -2.90
N GLN A 13 -3.79 0.90 -3.13
CA GLN A 13 -2.83 1.26 -4.18
C GLN A 13 -3.49 1.30 -5.56
N GLY A 14 -4.15 0.22 -5.98
CA GLY A 14 -4.79 0.12 -7.29
C GLY A 14 -5.86 1.17 -7.54
N LEU A 15 -6.62 1.53 -6.50
CA LEU A 15 -7.67 2.56 -6.61
C LEU A 15 -7.13 3.98 -6.60
N THR A 16 -5.92 4.23 -6.10
CA THR A 16 -5.41 5.58 -5.90
C THR A 16 -4.25 5.96 -6.83
N GLU A 17 -3.55 4.99 -7.43
CA GLU A 17 -2.41 5.24 -8.32
C GLU A 17 -2.80 6.07 -9.57
N PHE A 18 -3.97 5.80 -10.14
CA PHE A 18 -4.44 6.50 -11.35
C PHE A 18 -5.06 7.86 -11.04
N LEU A 19 -5.18 8.23 -9.77
CA LEU A 19 -5.73 9.50 -9.32
C LEU A 19 -4.58 10.41 -8.89
N PRO A 20 -4.61 11.72 -9.19
CA PRO A 20 -3.55 12.65 -8.80
C PRO A 20 -3.64 13.04 -7.31
N ILE A 21 -3.61 12.05 -6.41
CA ILE A 21 -3.86 12.20 -4.96
C ILE A 21 -2.81 11.52 -4.06
N SER A 22 -1.70 11.04 -4.63
CA SER A 22 -0.63 10.28 -3.94
C SER A 22 -1.10 8.95 -3.34
N SER A 23 -0.90 7.87 -4.09
CA SER A 23 -1.20 6.49 -3.67
C SER A 23 -0.41 6.05 -2.44
N SER A 24 0.89 6.36 -2.41
CA SER A 24 1.78 5.99 -1.29
C SER A 24 1.36 6.61 0.05
N ALA A 25 0.76 7.81 0.04
CA ALA A 25 0.19 8.40 1.25
C ALA A 25 -1.06 7.64 1.73
N HIS A 26 -1.95 7.26 0.81
CA HIS A 26 -3.16 6.50 1.12
C HIS A 26 -2.83 5.11 1.68
N VAL A 27 -1.84 4.41 1.10
CA VAL A 27 -1.38 3.11 1.61
C VAL A 27 -0.79 3.23 3.01
N GLN A 28 -0.01 4.29 3.30
CA GLN A 28 0.52 4.55 4.64
C GLN A 28 -0.60 4.83 5.66
N ILE A 29 -1.59 5.64 5.29
CA ILE A 29 -2.74 5.93 6.17
C ILE A 29 -3.55 4.65 6.43
N ALA A 30 -3.84 3.87 5.40
CA ALA A 30 -4.56 2.60 5.55
C ALA A 30 -3.78 1.61 6.45
N GLN A 31 -2.47 1.51 6.29
CA GLN A 31 -1.58 0.71 7.14
C GLN A 31 -1.67 1.14 8.61
N GLN A 32 -1.69 2.44 8.90
CA GLN A 32 -1.87 2.97 10.26
C GLN A 32 -3.27 2.69 10.83
N LEU A 33 -4.32 2.88 10.03
CA LEU A 33 -5.71 2.60 10.45
C LEU A 33 -5.94 1.12 10.79
N MET A 34 -5.20 0.24 10.14
CA MET A 34 -5.23 -1.21 10.37
C MET A 34 -4.32 -1.65 11.52
N ASN A 35 -3.69 -0.72 12.27
CA ASN A 35 -2.75 -0.99 13.35
C ASN A 35 -1.61 -1.94 12.96
N LEU A 36 -1.09 -1.81 11.73
CA LEU A 36 0.02 -2.63 11.23
C LEU A 36 1.38 -2.13 11.70
N SER A 37 1.48 -1.82 12.99
CA SER A 37 2.59 -1.16 13.67
C SER A 37 3.92 -1.93 13.61
N GLU A 38 3.87 -3.20 13.21
CA GLU A 38 5.06 -4.07 13.13
C GLU A 38 5.91 -3.83 11.88
N LEU A 39 5.40 -3.12 10.87
CA LEU A 39 6.19 -2.80 9.70
C LEU A 39 7.16 -1.65 9.99
N THR A 40 8.45 -1.93 9.86
CA THR A 40 9.47 -0.88 9.80
C THR A 40 9.26 -0.01 8.56
N LYS A 41 9.68 1.26 8.59
CA LYS A 41 9.58 2.17 7.43
C LYS A 41 10.18 1.56 6.15
N PRO A 42 11.38 0.93 6.17
CA PRO A 42 11.94 0.29 4.98
C PRO A 42 11.07 -0.86 4.44
N GLN A 43 10.45 -1.66 5.31
CA GLN A 43 9.55 -2.75 4.89
C GLN A 43 8.30 -2.19 4.22
N LEU A 44 7.71 -1.11 4.76
CA LEU A 44 6.55 -0.47 4.15
C LEU A 44 6.89 0.16 2.80
N THR A 45 8.04 0.84 2.67
CA THR A 45 8.51 1.36 1.39
C THR A 45 8.72 0.25 0.36
N ALA A 46 9.35 -0.86 0.75
CA ALA A 46 9.56 -2.01 -0.15
C ALA A 46 8.23 -2.65 -0.57
N PHE A 47 7.27 -2.75 0.36
CA PHE A 47 5.94 -3.26 0.06
C PHE A 47 5.20 -2.36 -0.94
N ILE A 48 5.16 -1.04 -0.70
CA ILE A 48 4.54 -0.06 -1.62
C ILE A 48 5.16 -0.16 -3.01
N ALA A 49 6.50 -0.19 -3.10
CA ALA A 49 7.19 -0.33 -4.38
C ALA A 49 6.80 -1.64 -5.11
N THR A 50 6.64 -2.74 -4.37
CA THR A 50 6.27 -4.04 -4.95
C THR A 50 4.85 -4.03 -5.53
N ILE A 51 3.88 -3.49 -4.79
CA ILE A 51 2.49 -3.44 -5.27
C ILE A 51 2.29 -2.38 -6.36
N GLN A 52 3.13 -1.34 -6.41
CA GLN A 52 3.13 -0.35 -7.48
C GLN A 52 3.52 -0.94 -8.83
N LEU A 53 4.41 -1.94 -8.86
CA LEU A 53 4.68 -2.68 -10.10
C LEU A 53 3.42 -3.34 -10.65
N GLY A 54 2.50 -3.78 -9.79
CA GLY A 54 1.21 -4.32 -10.20
C GLY A 54 0.32 -3.27 -10.89
N THR A 55 0.35 -2.03 -10.41
CA THR A 55 -0.39 -0.92 -11.03
C THR A 55 0.27 -0.41 -12.32
N GLU A 56 1.60 -0.47 -12.43
CA GLU A 56 2.32 -0.14 -13.68
C GLU A 56 2.06 -1.14 -14.81
N LEU A 57 1.73 -2.39 -14.45
CA LEU A 57 1.39 -3.45 -15.42
C LEU A 57 -0.05 -3.38 -15.94
N ALA A 58 -0.93 -2.61 -15.31
CA ALA A 58 -2.36 -2.51 -15.63
C ALA A 58 -2.65 -1.42 -16.68
#